data_AF-A0A920MQN7-F1
#
_entry.id   AF-A0A920MQN7-F1
#
_cell.length_a   1.000
_cell.length_b   1.000
_cell.length_c   1.000
_cell.angle_alpha   90.00
_cell.angle_beta   90.00
_cell.angle_gamma   90.00
#
_symmetry.space_group_name_H-M   'P 1'
#
loop_
_entity.id
_entity.type
_entity.pdbx_description
1 polymer ?
#
loop_
_entity_poly.entity_id
_entity_poly.type
_entity_poly.pdbx_seq_one_letter_code
_entity_poly.pdbx_strand_id
1 'polypeptide(L)' 'MSGSTILALHMGKYYRVDSGLRIDAGAFVAALEFATNKKQKLLESQTRNFLTVL' A
#
# COMPACT_ATOMS: atom_id res chain seq x y z
N MET A 1 4.46 24.16 -4.00
CA MET A 1 3.49 23.04 -3.99
C MET A 1 4.13 21.83 -3.34
N SER A 2 3.58 21.31 -2.24
CA SER A 2 4.23 20.28 -1.39
C SER A 2 3.98 18.82 -1.84
N GLY A 3 3.31 18.63 -2.99
CA GLY A 3 2.86 17.32 -3.48
C GLY A 3 1.88 16.61 -2.54
N SER A 4 1.41 15.42 -2.92
CA SER A 4 0.52 14.60 -2.08
C SER A 4 1.29 13.64 -1.15
N THR A 5 0.57 13.07 -0.18
CA THR A 5 1.03 12.01 0.72
C THR A 5 0.64 10.64 0.16
N ILE A 6 1.53 9.66 0.26
CA ILE A 6 1.24 8.28 -0.11
C ILE A 6 0.55 7.60 1.08
N LEU A 7 -0.67 7.09 0.89
CA LEU A 7 -1.40 6.29 1.88
C LEU A 7 -1.43 4.83 1.41
N ALA A 8 -0.84 3.92 2.18
CA ALA A 8 -0.81 2.50 1.87
C ALA A 8 -1.76 1.74 2.79
N LEU A 9 -2.65 0.94 2.21
CA LEU A 9 -3.58 0.08 2.95
C LEU A 9 -2.98 -1.30 3.26
N HIS A 10 -2.07 -1.75 2.40
CA HIS A 10 -1.43 -3.05 2.50
C HIS A 10 0.00 -2.96 1.95
N MET A 11 0.95 -3.60 2.63
CA MET A 11 2.38 -3.55 2.29
C MET A 11 2.97 -4.94 2.05
N GLY A 12 2.14 -5.92 1.67
CA GLY A 12 2.65 -7.22 1.24
C GLY A 12 3.53 -7.08 0.01
N LYS A 13 4.57 -7.92 -0.07
CA LYS A 13 5.48 -7.98 -1.23
C LYS A 13 4.90 -8.86 -2.34
N TYR A 14 4.32 -9.99 -1.92
CA TYR A 14 3.67 -10.95 -2.80
C TYR A 14 2.45 -11.54 -2.12
N TYR A 15 1.48 -11.98 -2.91
CA TYR A 15 0.38 -12.83 -2.47
C TYR A 15 0.40 -14.17 -3.21
N ARG A 16 -0.16 -15.20 -2.59
CA ARG A 16 -0.19 -16.56 -3.13
C ARG A 16 -1.38 -16.76 -4.05
N VAL A 17 -1.14 -17.45 -5.16
CA VAL A 17 -2.12 -17.94 -6.12
C VAL A 17 -1.80 -19.41 -6.43
N ASP A 18 -2.73 -20.12 -7.07
CA ASP A 18 -2.54 -21.55 -7.39
C ASP A 18 -1.30 -21.82 -8.24
N SER A 19 -0.92 -20.86 -9.09
CA SER A 19 0.26 -20.90 -9.96
C SER A 19 1.54 -20.36 -9.32
N GLY A 20 1.53 -19.99 -8.03
CA GLY A 20 2.72 -19.51 -7.31
C GLY A 20 2.50 -18.17 -6.61
N LEU A 21 3.42 -17.22 -6.83
CA LEU A 21 3.39 -15.90 -6.19
C LEU A 21 3.15 -14.80 -7.22
N ARG A 22 2.34 -13.82 -6.84
CA ARG A 22 2.13 -12.59 -7.61
C ARG A 22 2.53 -11.38 -6.78
N ILE A 23 3.02 -10.35 -7.46
CA ILE A 23 3.40 -9.08 -6.84
C ILE A 23 2.16 -8.43 -6.22
N ASP A 24 2.33 -7.93 -5.00
CA ASP A 24 1.30 -7.24 -4.24
C ASP A 24 1.56 -5.72 -4.21
N ALA A 25 0.60 -4.96 -3.71
CA ALA A 25 0.59 -3.50 -3.67
C ALA A 25 1.87 -2.92 -3.04
N GLY A 26 2.44 -3.57 -2.02
CA GLY A 26 3.63 -3.07 -1.32
C GLY A 26 4.84 -2.88 -2.23
N ALA A 27 4.98 -3.65 -3.31
CA ALA A 27 6.05 -3.45 -4.29
C ALA A 27 5.89 -2.13 -5.06
N PHE A 28 4.66 -1.76 -5.41
CA PHE A 28 4.36 -0.50 -6.08
C PHE A 28 4.53 0.68 -5.12
N VAL A 29 4.11 0.54 -3.86
CA VAL A 29 4.32 1.59 -2.86
C VAL A 29 5.82 1.84 -2.66
N ALA A 30 6.64 0.79 -2.55
CA ALA A 30 8.10 0.93 -2.45
C ALA A 30 8.72 1.63 -3.68
N ALA A 31 8.21 1.36 -4.90
CA ALA A 31 8.65 2.05 -6.11
C ALA A 31 8.30 3.55 -6.08
N LEU A 32 7.11 3.91 -5.57
CA LEU A 32 6.71 5.30 -5.39
C LEU A 32 7.55 6.00 -4.31
N GLU A 33 7.87 5.33 -3.20
CA GLU A 33 8.77 5.90 -2.19
C GLU A 33 10.14 6.23 -2.79
N PHE A 34 10.68 5.31 -3.58
CA PHE A 34 11.96 5.50 -4.26
C PHE A 34 11.92 6.66 -5.26
N ALA A 35 10.88 6.71 -6.11
CA ALA A 35 10.77 7.73 -7.16
C ALA A 35 10.51 9.14 -6.61
N THR A 36 9.85 9.24 -5.45
CA THR A 36 9.42 10.53 -4.88
C THR A 36 10.27 10.98 -3.68
N ASN A 37 11.12 10.09 -3.17
CA ASN A 37 11.84 10.26 -1.90
C ASN A 37 10.91 10.58 -0.71
N LYS A 38 9.65 10.13 -0.78
CA LYS A 38 8.63 10.31 0.26
C LYS A 38 8.24 8.97 0.85
N LYS A 39 8.09 8.92 2.17
CA LYS A 39 7.62 7.72 2.87
C LYS A 39 6.10 7.59 2.79
N GLN A 40 5.59 6.36 2.69
CA GLN A 40 4.16 6.10 2.82
C GLN A 40 3.70 6.21 4.28
N LYS A 41 2.45 6.62 4.48
CA LYS A 41 1.71 6.40 5.71
C LYS A 41 0.98 5.06 5.59
N LEU A 42 1.34 4.09 6.44
CA LEU A 42 0.61 2.83 6.53
C LEU A 42 -0.69 3.05 7.31
N LEU A 43 -1.81 2.60 6.75
CA LEU A 43 -3.06 2.54 7.47
C LEU A 43 -3.11 1.23 8.28
N GLU A 44 -2.72 1.30 9.55
CA GLU A 44 -2.86 0.17 10.45
C GLU A 44 -4.33 0.03 10.86
N SER A 45 -4.93 -1.11 10.51
CA SER A 45 -6.31 -1.46 10.88
C SER A 45 -6.42 -1.58 12.40
N GLN A 46 -6.73 -0.49 13.08
CA GLN A 46 -7.42 -0.50 14.35
C GLN A 46 -8.81 0.09 14.13
N THR A 47 -9.82 -0.78 14.13
CA THR A 47 -11.23 -0.48 14.47
C THR A 47 -12.15 0.02 13.34
N ARG A 48 -12.99 -0.91 12.86
CA ARG A 48 -14.42 -0.78 12.48
C ARG A 48 -14.90 0.21 11.39
N ASN A 49 -14.10 1.15 10.89
CA ASN A 49 -14.61 2.21 9.99
C ASN A 49 -14.34 2.01 8.48
N PHE A 50 -13.86 0.84 8.04
CA PHE A 50 -13.57 0.62 6.61
C PHE A 50 -14.78 0.16 5.77
N LEU A 51 -15.93 -0.17 6.40
CA LEU A 51 -17.12 -0.64 5.68
C LEU A 51 -18.12 0.46 5.27
N THR A 52 -17.70 1.73 5.20
CA THR A 52 -18.56 2.84 4.76
C THR A 52 -17.89 3.66 3.66
N VAL A 53 -17.65 3.03 2.51
CA VAL A 53 -17.74 3.68 1.18
C VAL A 53 -18.09 2.58 0.16
N LEU A 54 -19.37 2.20 0.11
CA LEU A 54 -20.04 1.67 -1.08
C LEU A 54 -21.33 2.46 -1.25
#